data_AF-U6H090-F1
#
_entry.id   AF-U6H090-F1
#
_cell.length_a   1.000
_cell.length_b   1.000
_cell.length_c   1.000
_cell.angle_alpha   90.00
_cell.angle_beta   90.00
_cell.angle_gamma   90.00
#
_symmetry.space_group_name_H-M   'P 1'
#
loop_
_entity.id
_entity.type
_entity.pdbx_description
1 polymer ?
#
loop_
_entity_poly.entity_id
_entity_poly.type
_entity_poly.pdbx_seq_one_letter_code
_entity_poly.pdbx_strand_id
1 'polypeptide(L)'
;MLLIPSKANRELKAVIEGFFASGSGDEDEEWGAGADVPAEDEGPVDEDTLFGPPDPPVTVGRDGARSRARTMELVLQRVAEAENSPEQVDNTDETLGVRLRHAADCRRGYKNVEFDETVSEELRERFGELLGGITEVLWRTSGRTRESDSK
;
A
#
# COMPACT_ATOMS: atom_id res chain seq x y z
N MET A 1 40.24 -12.14 -5.77
CA MET A 1 39.45 -10.93 -5.41
C MET A 1 38.75 -10.47 -6.68
N LEU A 2 37.53 -10.94 -6.93
CA LEU A 2 36.68 -10.52 -8.05
C LEU A 2 35.22 -10.60 -7.58
N LEU A 3 34.50 -9.49 -7.80
CA LEU A 3 33.13 -9.18 -7.37
C LEU A 3 32.15 -10.33 -7.66
N ILE A 4 31.43 -10.75 -6.62
CA ILE A 4 30.23 -11.60 -6.74
C ILE A 4 29.03 -10.65 -6.88
N PRO A 5 28.34 -10.59 -8.03
CA PRO A 5 27.02 -9.99 -8.08
C PRO A 5 26.02 -10.94 -7.40
N SER A 6 25.29 -10.41 -6.41
CA SER A 6 24.26 -11.13 -5.65
C SER A 6 23.15 -11.65 -6.58
N LYS A 7 22.89 -12.96 -6.54
CA LYS A 7 21.81 -13.66 -7.28
C LYS A 7 20.43 -13.07 -7.00
N ALA A 8 20.22 -12.45 -5.84
CA ALA A 8 18.91 -11.97 -5.40
C ALA A 8 18.34 -10.83 -6.26
N ASN A 9 19.18 -10.10 -7.01
CA ASN A 9 18.75 -8.89 -7.72
C ASN A 9 18.38 -9.12 -9.20
N ARG A 10 18.48 -10.37 -9.68
CA ARG A 10 18.17 -10.73 -11.09
C ARG A 10 16.82 -11.42 -11.25
N GLU A 11 16.27 -11.99 -10.19
CA GLU A 11 15.03 -12.77 -10.25
C GLU A 11 13.78 -11.89 -10.10
N LEU A 12 13.84 -10.79 -9.34
CA LEU A 12 12.71 -9.87 -9.16
C LEU A 12 12.30 -9.13 -10.45
N LYS A 13 13.26 -8.88 -11.35
CA LYS A 13 12.99 -8.13 -12.58
C LYS A 13 12.34 -8.98 -13.69
N ALA A 14 12.46 -10.31 -13.63
CA ALA A 14 11.96 -11.21 -14.67
C ALA A 14 10.50 -11.67 -14.45
N VAL A 15 9.96 -11.56 -13.24
CA VAL A 15 8.58 -11.98 -12.94
C VAL A 15 7.56 -10.92 -13.40
N ILE A 16 7.93 -9.64 -13.36
CA ILE A 16 7.00 -8.52 -13.60
C ILE A 16 6.71 -8.32 -15.09
N GLU A 17 7.68 -8.58 -15.98
CA GLU A 17 7.55 -8.22 -17.41
C GLU A 17 6.87 -9.28 -18.29
N GLY A 18 6.44 -10.42 -17.73
CA GLY A 18 5.88 -11.55 -18.50
C GLY A 18 4.35 -11.66 -18.56
N PHE A 19 3.59 -10.90 -17.78
CA PHE A 19 2.17 -11.24 -17.51
C PHE A 19 1.11 -10.43 -18.27
N PHE A 20 1.45 -9.32 -18.93
CA PHE A 20 0.45 -8.45 -19.59
C PHE A 20 0.42 -8.61 -21.12
N ALA A 21 0.45 -9.85 -21.60
CA ALA A 21 0.20 -10.17 -23.01
C ALA A 21 -1.19 -10.78 -23.18
N SER A 22 -2.05 -10.00 -23.84
CA SER A 22 -3.18 -10.41 -24.71
C SER A 22 -4.50 -10.94 -24.12
N GLY A 23 -5.57 -10.28 -24.58
CA GLY A 23 -6.87 -10.86 -24.97
C GLY A 23 -7.93 -10.88 -23.87
N SER A 24 -9.23 -10.70 -24.10
CA SER A 24 -10.07 -10.54 -25.32
C SER A 24 -11.55 -10.57 -24.90
N GLY A 25 -12.45 -10.02 -25.72
CA GLY A 25 -13.91 -10.30 -25.76
C GLY A 25 -14.77 -9.22 -25.10
N ASP A 26 -15.50 -8.37 -25.83
CA ASP A 26 -16.72 -8.57 -26.66
C ASP A 26 -18.01 -8.69 -25.83
N GLU A 27 -19.08 -8.10 -26.39
CA GLU A 27 -20.53 -8.30 -26.16
C GLU A 27 -21.35 -7.16 -25.47
N ASP A 28 -21.87 -6.28 -26.33
CA ASP A 28 -23.29 -5.99 -26.64
C ASP A 28 -24.30 -5.33 -25.64
N GLU A 29 -24.97 -4.28 -26.17
CA GLU A 29 -26.39 -3.84 -25.98
C GLU A 29 -26.85 -3.38 -24.56
N GLU A 30 -27.67 -2.35 -24.29
CA GLU A 30 -28.63 -1.53 -25.03
C GLU A 30 -29.16 -0.40 -24.07
N TRP A 31 -29.62 0.74 -24.62
CA TRP A 31 -30.49 1.82 -24.07
C TRP A 31 -30.12 2.63 -22.81
N GLY A 32 -30.10 3.96 -22.97
CA GLY A 32 -30.43 4.88 -21.87
C GLY A 32 -30.01 6.33 -22.10
N ALA A 33 -30.95 7.15 -22.55
CA ALA A 33 -30.80 8.59 -22.79
C ALA A 33 -30.18 9.39 -21.63
N GLY A 34 -29.29 10.32 -22.00
CA GLY A 34 -29.34 11.70 -21.51
C GLY A 34 -28.74 11.99 -20.14
N ALA A 35 -27.45 12.25 -20.11
CA ALA A 35 -26.90 13.48 -19.55
C ALA A 35 -25.41 13.51 -19.92
N ASP A 36 -25.01 14.52 -20.69
CA ASP A 36 -23.63 14.98 -20.76
C ASP A 36 -23.31 15.53 -19.35
N VAL A 37 -23.08 14.63 -18.39
CA VAL A 37 -22.52 15.01 -17.10
C VAL A 37 -21.06 15.30 -17.45
N PRO A 38 -20.60 16.57 -17.35
CA PRO A 38 -19.18 16.82 -17.51
C PRO A 38 -18.48 15.88 -16.53
N ALA A 39 -17.55 15.06 -17.04
CA ALA A 39 -16.66 14.29 -16.19
C ALA A 39 -16.10 15.31 -15.20
N GLU A 40 -16.61 15.27 -13.96
CA GLU A 40 -16.08 16.12 -12.92
C GLU A 40 -14.63 15.71 -12.86
N ASP A 41 -13.77 16.67 -13.19
CA ASP A 41 -12.34 16.59 -13.03
C ASP A 41 -12.13 16.23 -11.55
N GLU A 42 -12.07 14.91 -11.27
CA GLU A 42 -11.81 14.36 -9.95
C GLU A 42 -10.40 14.81 -9.63
N GLY A 43 -10.32 15.99 -9.01
CA GLY A 43 -9.06 16.54 -8.53
C GLY A 43 -8.36 15.54 -7.59
N PRO A 44 -7.11 15.85 -7.21
CA PRO A 44 -6.33 15.11 -6.23
C PRO A 44 -7.18 14.41 -5.17
N VAL A 45 -7.29 13.08 -5.22
CA VAL A 45 -8.02 12.35 -4.19
C VAL A 45 -7.09 12.31 -2.97
N ASP A 46 -7.32 13.22 -2.04
CA ASP A 46 -6.53 13.30 -0.82
C ASP A 46 -6.61 11.98 -0.02
N GLU A 47 -5.46 11.48 0.42
CA GLU A 47 -5.35 10.19 1.11
C GLU A 47 -6.09 10.18 2.46
N ASP A 48 -6.21 11.32 3.15
CA ASP A 48 -6.98 11.43 4.39
C ASP A 48 -8.48 11.40 4.12
N THR A 49 -8.90 11.88 2.95
CA THR A 49 -10.28 11.76 2.47
C THR A 49 -10.61 10.31 2.10
N LEU A 50 -9.66 9.58 1.51
CA LEU A 50 -9.88 8.22 1.02
C LEU A 50 -9.76 7.14 2.11
N PHE A 51 -8.77 7.27 3.01
CA PHE A 51 -8.47 6.26 4.03
C PHE A 51 -8.79 6.73 5.46
N GLY A 52 -9.45 7.88 5.58
CA GLY A 52 -9.80 8.51 6.85
C GLY A 52 -8.69 9.40 7.40
N PRO A 53 -9.05 10.36 8.28
CA PRO A 53 -8.10 11.29 8.86
C PRO A 53 -7.15 10.55 9.80
N PRO A 54 -5.87 10.96 9.88
CA PRO A 54 -4.88 10.36 10.75
C PRO A 54 -5.18 10.72 12.21
N ASP A 55 -4.71 9.86 13.11
CA ASP A 55 -4.81 10.14 14.55
C ASP A 55 -3.93 11.36 14.91
N PRO A 56 -4.21 12.04 16.03
CA PRO A 56 -3.40 13.15 16.51
C PRO A 56 -1.92 12.76 16.66
N PRO A 57 -0.98 13.71 16.48
CA PRO A 57 0.44 13.41 16.56
C PRO A 57 0.84 12.88 17.93
N VAL A 58 1.73 11.89 17.93
CA VAL A 58 2.30 11.29 19.14
C VAL A 58 3.80 11.17 18.97
N THR A 59 4.55 11.71 19.92
CA THR A 59 6.00 11.54 19.98
C THR A 59 6.37 10.19 20.57
N VAL A 60 7.26 9.46 19.90
CA VAL A 60 7.69 8.12 20.30
C VAL A 60 9.21 8.02 20.36
N GLY A 61 9.69 7.30 21.36
CA GLY A 61 11.11 6.95 21.48
C GLY A 61 11.49 5.67 20.73
N ARG A 62 12.78 5.31 20.81
CA ARG A 62 13.39 4.19 20.07
C ARG A 62 12.58 2.90 20.12
N ASP A 63 12.17 2.46 21.32
CA ASP A 63 11.45 1.20 21.48
C ASP A 63 10.03 1.28 20.92
N GLY A 64 9.38 2.44 21.08
CA GLY A 64 8.07 2.71 20.49
C GLY A 64 8.12 2.73 18.96
N ALA A 65 9.16 3.31 18.36
CA ALA A 65 9.38 3.29 16.92
C ALA A 65 9.66 1.88 16.41
N ARG A 66 10.54 1.11 17.08
CA ARG A 66 10.83 -0.30 16.73
C ARG A 66 9.62 -1.21 16.81
N SER A 67 8.79 -1.04 17.84
CA SER A 67 7.58 -1.85 17.99
C SER A 67 6.61 -1.59 16.85
N ARG A 68 6.36 -0.33 16.52
CA ARG A 68 5.46 0.07 15.44
C ARG A 68 5.99 -0.35 14.06
N ALA A 69 7.30 -0.24 13.81
CA ALA A 69 7.92 -0.74 12.59
C ALA A 69 7.68 -2.25 12.40
N ARG A 70 7.88 -3.05 13.46
CA ARG A 70 7.55 -4.49 13.42
C ARG A 70 6.07 -4.76 13.16
N THR A 71 5.18 -3.94 13.71
CA THR A 71 3.74 -4.04 13.41
C THR A 71 3.47 -3.77 11.94
N MET A 72 4.06 -2.73 11.35
CA MET A 72 3.88 -2.42 9.93
C MET A 72 4.42 -3.53 9.01
N GLU A 73 5.59 -4.09 9.33
CA GLU A 73 6.15 -5.24 8.61
C GLU A 73 5.21 -6.45 8.61
N LEU A 74 4.65 -6.78 9.78
CA LEU A 74 3.72 -7.90 9.91
C LEU A 74 2.44 -7.67 9.12
N VAL A 75 1.93 -6.43 9.10
CA VAL A 75 0.73 -6.07 8.34
C VAL A 75 0.97 -6.23 6.84
N LEU A 76 2.08 -5.70 6.33
CA LEU A 76 2.46 -5.84 4.92
C LEU A 76 2.65 -7.30 4.52
N GLN A 77 3.32 -8.09 5.37
CA GLN A 77 3.48 -9.52 5.15
C GLN A 77 2.13 -10.22 5.02
N ARG A 78 1.20 -9.98 5.94
CA ARG A 78 -0.12 -10.62 5.94
C ARG A 78 -0.99 -10.22 4.76
N VAL A 79 -0.90 -8.97 4.33
CA VAL A 79 -1.56 -8.54 3.08
C VAL A 79 -0.99 -9.32 1.91
N ALA A 80 0.35 -9.38 1.78
CA ALA A 80 0.98 -10.11 0.68
C ALA A 80 0.64 -11.61 0.70
N GLU A 81 0.59 -12.24 1.88
CA GLU A 81 0.17 -13.63 2.03
C GLU A 81 -1.26 -13.84 1.52
N ALA A 82 -2.19 -12.96 1.93
CA ALA A 82 -3.58 -13.03 1.49
C ALA A 82 -3.73 -12.78 -0.02
N GLU A 83 -3.01 -11.81 -0.60
CA GLU A 83 -3.08 -11.51 -2.04
C GLU A 83 -2.56 -12.65 -2.92
N ASN A 84 -1.55 -13.39 -2.44
CA ASN A 84 -0.97 -14.52 -3.18
C ASN A 84 -1.72 -15.84 -2.94
N SER A 85 -2.73 -15.84 -2.08
CA SER A 85 -3.57 -17.01 -1.81
C SER A 85 -4.73 -17.09 -2.79
N PRO A 86 -5.04 -18.27 -3.38
CA PRO A 86 -6.19 -18.43 -4.26
C PRO A 86 -7.52 -18.16 -3.55
N GLU A 87 -7.56 -18.35 -2.23
CA GLU A 87 -8.73 -18.12 -1.38
C GLU A 87 -8.75 -16.70 -0.78
N GLN A 88 -7.75 -15.88 -1.10
CA GLN A 88 -7.57 -14.52 -0.56
C GLN A 88 -7.49 -14.47 0.97
N VAL A 89 -6.89 -15.49 1.58
CA VAL A 89 -6.67 -15.59 3.03
C VAL A 89 -5.19 -15.72 3.34
N ASP A 90 -4.76 -15.16 4.47
CA ASP A 90 -3.39 -15.32 4.95
C ASP A 90 -3.20 -16.61 5.77
N ASN A 91 -2.00 -16.80 6.36
CA ASN A 91 -1.70 -17.99 7.15
C ASN A 91 -2.48 -18.12 8.48
N THR A 92 -3.24 -17.09 8.86
CA THR A 92 -4.08 -17.08 10.06
C THR A 92 -5.56 -17.28 9.74
N ASP A 93 -5.89 -17.64 8.50
CA ASP A 93 -7.24 -17.76 7.96
C ASP A 93 -8.03 -16.43 7.94
N GLU A 94 -7.34 -15.28 8.02
CA GLU A 94 -7.98 -13.97 7.89
C GLU A 94 -7.98 -13.52 6.42
N THR A 95 -9.11 -12.94 6.00
CA THR A 95 -9.30 -12.53 4.60
C THR A 95 -8.51 -11.26 4.27
N LEU A 96 -8.20 -11.08 2.97
CA LEU A 96 -7.53 -9.89 2.44
C LEU A 96 -8.25 -8.59 2.87
N GLY A 97 -9.58 -8.56 2.82
CA GLY A 97 -10.36 -7.39 3.24
C GLY A 97 -10.14 -7.00 4.71
N VAL A 98 -9.98 -7.98 5.61
CA VAL A 98 -9.64 -7.72 7.02
C VAL A 98 -8.20 -7.19 7.13
N ARG A 99 -7.27 -7.71 6.33
CA ARG A 99 -5.89 -7.23 6.29
C ARG A 99 -5.75 -5.81 5.77
N LEU A 100 -6.52 -5.44 4.75
CA LEU A 100 -6.58 -4.07 4.24
C LEU A 100 -7.17 -3.11 5.28
N ARG A 101 -8.15 -3.54 6.08
CA ARG A 101 -8.64 -2.75 7.21
C ARG A 101 -7.54 -2.53 8.26
N HIS A 102 -6.78 -3.57 8.61
CA HIS A 102 -5.64 -3.43 9.52
C HIS A 102 -4.54 -2.50 8.97
N ALA A 103 -4.31 -2.54 7.65
CA ALA A 103 -3.41 -1.61 6.97
C ALA A 103 -3.90 -0.16 7.09
N ALA A 104 -5.19 0.10 6.86
CA ALA A 104 -5.80 1.41 7.03
C ALA A 104 -5.71 1.91 8.48
N ASP A 105 -6.00 1.06 9.46
CA ASP A 105 -5.87 1.39 10.88
C ASP A 105 -4.40 1.69 11.26
N CYS A 106 -3.43 0.95 10.73
CA CYS A 106 -2.01 1.23 10.94
C CYS A 106 -1.60 2.57 10.34
N ARG A 107 -2.01 2.86 9.10
CA ARG A 107 -1.76 4.16 8.48
C ARG A 107 -2.33 5.29 9.34
N ARG A 108 -3.59 5.17 9.76
CA ARG A 108 -4.27 6.16 10.60
C ARG A 108 -3.49 6.45 11.88
N GLY A 109 -3.09 5.39 12.60
CA GLY A 109 -2.40 5.52 13.88
C GLY A 109 -0.94 5.99 13.78
N TYR A 110 -0.28 5.79 12.63
CA TYR A 110 1.17 6.00 12.50
C TYR A 110 1.58 7.16 11.59
N LYS A 111 0.67 7.69 10.76
CA LYS A 111 0.97 8.78 9.82
C LYS A 111 1.55 10.04 10.49
N ASN A 112 1.03 10.40 11.66
CA ASN A 112 1.46 11.60 12.40
C ASN A 112 2.43 11.27 13.56
N VAL A 113 3.09 10.11 13.54
CA VAL A 113 4.07 9.79 14.57
C VAL A 113 5.28 10.70 14.43
N GLU A 114 5.65 11.34 15.54
CA GLU A 114 6.87 12.12 15.66
C GLU A 114 7.92 11.31 16.42
N PHE A 115 9.20 11.56 16.14
CA PHE A 115 10.30 10.82 16.77
C PHE A 115 11.08 11.71 17.71
N ASP A 116 11.34 11.21 18.92
CA ASP A 116 12.30 11.87 19.83
C ASP A 116 13.76 11.67 19.36
N GLU A 117 14.69 12.31 20.08
CA GLU A 117 16.14 12.25 19.81
C GLU A 117 16.77 10.86 20.01
N THR A 118 16.09 9.93 20.66
CA THR A 118 16.60 8.56 20.90
C THR A 118 16.50 7.66 19.68
N VAL A 119 15.66 8.05 18.71
CA VAL A 119 15.39 7.33 17.45
C VAL A 119 16.46 7.69 16.42
N SER A 120 17.22 6.70 15.96
CA SER A 120 18.22 6.87 14.91
C SER A 120 17.58 7.21 13.56
N GLU A 121 18.28 7.94 12.72
CA GLU A 121 17.83 8.32 11.36
C GLU A 121 17.46 7.09 10.52
N GLU A 122 18.29 6.04 10.51
CA GLU A 122 18.00 4.76 9.85
C GLU A 122 16.63 4.16 10.25
N LEU A 123 16.26 4.30 11.53
CA LEU A 123 14.98 3.77 12.02
C LEU A 123 13.81 4.66 11.57
N ARG A 124 14.02 5.97 11.45
CA ARG A 124 13.03 6.91 10.93
C ARG A 124 12.79 6.69 9.43
N GLU A 125 13.86 6.48 8.66
CA GLU A 125 13.79 6.15 7.24
C GLU A 125 13.02 4.85 7.01
N ARG A 126 13.41 3.76 7.68
CA ARG A 126 12.68 2.48 7.61
C ARG A 126 11.22 2.62 7.99
N PHE A 127 10.90 3.42 9.01
CA PHE A 127 9.52 3.67 9.40
C PHE A 127 8.74 4.35 8.27
N GLY A 128 9.33 5.37 7.64
CA GLY A 128 8.74 6.08 6.50
C GLY A 128 8.53 5.16 5.29
N GLU A 129 9.50 4.30 4.98
CA GLU A 129 9.39 3.30 3.90
C GLU A 129 8.23 2.32 4.15
N LEU A 130 8.13 1.79 5.37
CA LEU A 130 7.07 0.85 5.75
C LEU A 130 5.68 1.50 5.69
N LEU A 131 5.57 2.74 6.20
CA LEU A 131 4.33 3.50 6.11
C LEU A 131 3.96 3.79 4.65
N GLY A 132 4.94 4.15 3.82
CA GLY A 132 4.76 4.32 2.38
C GLY A 132 4.23 3.06 1.69
N GLY A 133 4.78 1.89 2.02
CA GLY A 133 4.31 0.60 1.52
C GLY A 133 2.87 0.29 1.94
N ILE A 134 2.48 0.61 3.17
CA ILE A 134 1.09 0.47 3.64
C ILE A 134 0.16 1.36 2.80
N THR A 135 0.53 2.62 2.59
CA THR A 135 -0.25 3.55 1.78
C THR A 135 -0.38 3.08 0.33
N GLU A 136 0.69 2.53 -0.26
CA GLU A 136 0.67 1.98 -1.62
C GLU A 136 -0.29 0.79 -1.77
N VAL A 137 -0.27 -0.14 -0.80
CA VAL A 137 -1.21 -1.26 -0.74
C VAL A 137 -2.67 -0.77 -0.71
N LEU A 138 -2.94 0.25 0.10
CA LEU A 138 -4.28 0.84 0.22
C LEU A 138 -4.71 1.51 -1.09
N TRP A 139 -3.80 2.23 -1.76
CA TRP A 139 -4.06 2.82 -3.07
C TRP A 139 -4.40 1.77 -4.12
N ARG A 140 -3.57 0.74 -4.27
CA ARG A 140 -3.79 -0.34 -5.25
C ARG A 140 -5.16 -1.00 -5.10
N THR A 141 -5.65 -1.12 -3.87
CA THR A 141 -6.93 -1.76 -3.56
C THR A 141 -8.14 -0.82 -3.61
N SER A 142 -7.91 0.49 -3.58
CA SER A 142 -8.96 1.51 -3.72
C SER A 142 -9.52 1.65 -5.14
N GLY A 143 -8.90 1.00 -6.13
CA GLY A 143 -9.24 1.16 -7.55
C GLY A 143 -8.82 2.51 -8.14
N ARG A 144 -8.11 3.35 -7.38
CA ARG A 144 -7.56 4.64 -7.81
C ARG A 144 -6.03 4.56 -7.84
N THR A 145 -5.41 5.13 -8.87
CA THR A 145 -3.95 5.20 -8.99
C THR A 145 -3.42 6.51 -8.41
N ARG A 146 -2.32 6.43 -7.67
CA ARG A 146 -1.58 7.59 -7.11
C ARG A 146 -1.06 8.55 -8.20
N GLU A 147 -1.04 8.13 -9.46
CA GLU A 147 -0.47 8.85 -10.61
C GLU A 147 -1.35 9.97 -11.19
N SER A 148 -2.50 10.30 -10.60
CA SER A 148 -3.25 11.51 -10.97
C SER A 148 -2.75 12.79 -10.28
N ASP A 149 -1.74 12.70 -9.40
CA ASP A 149 -1.43 13.75 -8.41
C ASP A 149 -0.07 14.45 -8.58
N SER A 150 0.53 14.39 -9.76
CA SER A 150 1.77 15.15 -10.02
C SER A 150 1.82 15.64 -11.47
N LYS A 151 1.01 16.65 -11.77
CA LYS A 151 1.27 17.55 -12.89
C LYS A 151 0.72 18.95 -12.66
#